data_AF-A0A7S2KGM4-F1
#
_entry.id   AF-A0A7S2KGM4-F1
#
_cell.length_a   1.000
_cell.length_b   1.000
_cell.length_c   1.000
_cell.angle_alpha   90.00
_cell.angle_beta   90.00
_cell.angle_gamma   90.00
#
_symmetry.space_group_name_H-M   'P 1'
#
loop_
_entity.id
_entity.type
_entity.pdbx_description
1 polymer ?
#
loop_
_entity_poly.entity_id
_entity_poly.type
_entity_poly.pdbx_seq_one_letter_code
_entity_poly.pdbx_strand_id
1 'polypeptide(L)'
;GANACFVTGDFDSMTELIDEVLSKDIDTKEKYRVSEIKVKSLIAVGKANEAINAALDFRRQLGLPAPQKKPASKFTIIREYIRVKKLLNDKTAEGIANLPELDDE
;
A
#
# COMPACT_ATOMS: atom_id res chain seq x y z
N GLY A 1 4.36 -8.52 21.88
CA GLY A 1 3.10 -7.76 22.01
C GLY A 1 2.48 -7.56 20.66
N ALA A 2 2.74 -6.42 20.01
CA ALA A 2 2.05 -5.99 18.78
C ALA A 2 1.95 -7.05 17.67
N ASN A 3 3.04 -7.78 17.36
CA ASN A 3 2.99 -8.82 16.32
C ASN A 3 2.05 -9.98 16.66
N ALA A 4 1.95 -10.35 17.94
CA ALA A 4 1.03 -11.40 18.37
C ALA A 4 -0.42 -10.93 18.21
N CYS A 5 -0.71 -9.70 18.65
CA CYS A 5 -2.02 -9.06 18.47
C CYS A 5 -2.42 -8.96 16.99
N PHE A 6 -1.48 -8.62 16.10
CA PHE A 6 -1.70 -8.66 14.65
C PHE A 6 -2.11 -10.04 14.15
N VAL A 7 -1.39 -11.10 14.55
CA VAL A 7 -1.70 -12.48 14.15
C VAL A 7 -3.05 -12.94 14.67
N THR A 8 -3.45 -12.49 15.86
CA THR A 8 -4.75 -12.83 16.47
C THR A 8 -5.89 -11.91 16.03
N GLY A 9 -5.63 -10.89 15.22
CA GLY A 9 -6.63 -9.92 14.76
C GLY A 9 -7.06 -8.88 15.81
N ASP A 10 -6.34 -8.77 16.93
CA ASP A 10 -6.57 -7.76 17.96
C ASP A 10 -5.85 -6.45 17.57
N PHE A 11 -6.46 -5.73 16.63
CA PHE A 11 -5.86 -4.52 16.05
C PHE A 11 -5.85 -3.32 17.01
N ASP A 12 -6.75 -3.28 17.99
CA ASP A 12 -6.83 -2.20 18.98
C ASP A 12 -5.62 -2.27 19.92
N SER A 13 -5.42 -3.41 20.58
CA SER A 13 -4.24 -3.63 21.45
C SER A 13 -2.93 -3.53 20.66
N MET A 14 -2.92 -3.99 19.41
CA MET A 14 -1.76 -3.84 18.52
C MET A 14 -1.40 -2.36 18.33
N THR A 15 -2.39 -1.50 18.12
CA THR A 15 -2.18 -0.06 17.88
C THR A 15 -1.62 0.62 19.13
N GLU A 16 -2.18 0.34 20.31
CA GLU A 16 -1.67 0.88 21.58
C GLU A 16 -0.22 0.47 21.82
N LEU A 17 0.11 -0.81 21.63
CA LEU A 17 1.48 -1.31 21.79
C LEU A 17 2.45 -0.71 20.77
N ILE A 18 2.01 -0.46 19.54
CA ILE A 18 2.81 0.22 18.52
C ILE A 18 3.12 1.65 18.96
N ASP A 19 2.11 2.40 19.40
CA ASP A 19 2.26 3.80 19.77
C ASP A 19 3.09 3.96 21.05
N GLU A 20 2.94 3.04 22.02
CA GLU A 20 3.79 2.99 23.21
C GLU A 20 5.27 2.79 22.84
N VAL A 21 5.58 1.85 21.94
CA VAL A 21 6.96 1.58 21.53
C VAL A 21 7.55 2.75 20.74
N LEU A 22 6.76 3.38 19.87
CA LEU A 22 7.20 4.55 19.10
C LEU A 22 7.39 5.82 19.96
N SER A 23 6.77 5.89 21.14
CA SER A 23 6.95 6.99 22.10
C SER A 23 8.29 6.97 22.83
N LYS A 24 8.98 5.83 22.83
CA LYS A 24 10.25 5.62 23.55
C LYS A 24 11.45 5.97 22.69
N ASP A 25 12.55 6.33 23.33
CA ASP A 25 13.83 6.45 22.64
C ASP A 25 14.42 5.05 22.39
N ILE A 26 14.08 4.50 21.23
CA ILE A 26 14.49 3.16 20.80
C ILE A 26 15.31 3.22 19.50
N ASP A 27 16.09 2.17 19.28
CA ASP A 27 16.89 2.02 18.07
C ASP A 27 16.03 2.04 16.80
N THR A 28 16.62 2.55 15.71
CA THR A 28 16.00 2.64 14.39
C THR A 28 15.48 1.28 13.90
N LYS A 29 16.18 0.18 14.20
CA LYS A 29 15.75 -1.18 13.82
C LYS A 29 14.44 -1.57 14.49
N GLU A 30 14.24 -1.19 15.74
CA GLU A 30 13.00 -1.48 16.47
C GLU A 30 11.87 -0.58 15.97
N LYS A 31 12.14 0.70 15.69
CA LYS A 31 11.15 1.59 15.04
C LYS A 31 10.71 1.04 13.69
N TYR A 32 11.62 0.43 12.93
CA TYR A 32 11.31 -0.24 11.66
C TYR A 32 10.36 -1.44 11.87
N ARG A 33 10.70 -2.35 12.79
CA ARG A 33 9.90 -3.57 13.06
C ARG A 33 8.46 -3.24 13.43
N VAL A 34 8.27 -2.26 14.30
CA VAL A 34 6.95 -1.83 14.76
C VAL A 34 6.16 -1.15 13.63
N SER A 35 6.83 -0.31 12.83
CA SER A 35 6.23 0.34 11.67
C SER A 35 5.83 -0.65 10.58
N GLU A 36 6.61 -1.72 10.37
CA GLU A 36 6.28 -2.81 9.45
C GLU A 36 4.97 -3.50 9.86
N ILE A 37 4.79 -3.79 11.15
CA ILE A 37 3.55 -4.39 11.67
C ILE A 37 2.36 -3.44 11.46
N LYS A 38 2.54 -2.14 11.70
CA LYS A 38 1.51 -1.11 11.43
C LYS A 38 1.09 -1.08 9.96
N VAL A 39 2.05 -1.19 9.04
CA VAL A 39 1.75 -1.21 7.60
C VAL A 39 1.01 -2.49 7.22
N LYS A 40 1.47 -3.65 7.70
CA LYS A 40 0.83 -4.95 7.41
C LYS A 40 -0.59 -5.03 7.93
N SER A 41 -0.87 -4.49 9.12
CA SER A 41 -2.22 -4.46 9.67
C SER A 41 -3.16 -3.58 8.86
N LEU A 42 -2.71 -2.40 8.42
CA LEU A 42 -3.51 -1.53 7.55
C LEU A 42 -3.82 -2.20 6.21
N ILE A 43 -2.88 -2.96 5.65
CA ILE A 43 -3.14 -3.76 4.44
C ILE A 43 -4.17 -4.87 4.73
N ALA A 44 -4.04 -5.58 5.85
CA ALA A 44 -4.96 -6.67 6.22
C ALA A 44 -6.42 -6.20 6.37
N VAL A 45 -6.63 -4.95 6.81
CA VAL A 45 -7.96 -4.32 6.98
C VAL A 45 -8.41 -3.58 5.70
N GLY A 46 -7.69 -3.72 4.58
CA GLY A 46 -8.05 -3.11 3.29
C GLY A 46 -7.78 -1.61 3.20
N LYS A 47 -7.07 -1.03 4.17
CA LYS A 47 -6.74 0.41 4.25
C LYS A 47 -5.41 0.73 3.55
N ALA A 48 -5.29 0.35 2.28
CA ALA A 48 -4.04 0.48 1.52
C ALA A 48 -3.47 1.91 1.46
N ASN A 49 -4.35 2.92 1.33
CA ASN A 49 -3.92 4.32 1.34
C ASN A 49 -3.34 4.77 2.69
N GLU A 50 -3.88 4.27 3.80
CA GLU A 50 -3.35 4.55 5.15
C GLU A 50 -2.02 3.83 5.34
N ALA A 51 -1.91 2.58 4.87
CA ALA A 51 -0.67 1.80 4.92
C ALA A 51 0.49 2.51 4.20
N ILE A 52 0.24 3.04 3.00
CA ILE A 52 1.22 3.83 2.24
C ILE A 52 1.62 5.09 3.02
N ASN A 53 0.67 5.80 3.62
CA ASN A 53 0.99 7.00 4.40
C ASN A 53 1.88 6.66 5.60
N ALA A 54 1.51 5.62 6.36
CA ALA A 54 2.29 5.16 7.51
C ALA A 54 3.74 4.80 7.12
N ALA A 55 3.93 4.11 5.99
CA ALA A 55 5.26 3.78 5.48
C ALA A 55 6.07 5.03 5.07
N LEU A 56 5.43 6.00 4.41
CA LEU A 56 6.07 7.25 4.02
C LEU A 56 6.42 8.13 5.22
N ASP A 57 5.56 8.18 6.24
CA ASP A 57 5.80 8.92 7.48
C ASP A 57 6.96 8.33 8.26
N PHE A 58 7.01 7.00 8.39
CA PHE A 58 8.15 6.31 8.98
C PHE A 58 9.45 6.64 8.23
N ARG A 59 9.42 6.60 6.89
CA ARG A 59 10.59 6.97 6.06
C ARG A 59 11.06 8.40 6.32
N ARG A 60 10.14 9.36 6.51
CA ARG A 60 10.48 10.75 6.87
C ARG A 60 11.09 10.86 8.26
N GLN A 61 10.59 10.10 9.23
CA GLN A 61 11.16 10.06 10.59
C GLN A 61 12.61 9.55 10.61
N LEU A 62 13.00 8.72 9.62
CA LEU A 62 14.38 8.29 9.42
C LEU A 62 15.26 9.31 8.68
N GLY A 63 14.74 10.49 8.34
CA GLY A 63 15.45 11.47 7.52
C GLY A 63 15.61 11.08 6.05
N LEU A 64 14.91 10.03 5.60
CA LEU A 64 14.98 9.55 4.23
C LEU A 64 14.00 10.31 3.32
N PRO A 65 14.36 10.57 2.06
CA PRO A 65 13.48 11.25 1.12
C PRO A 65 12.27 10.37 0.82
N ALA A 66 11.07 10.86 1.12
CA ALA A 66 9.81 10.18 0.83
C ALA A 66 9.08 10.89 -0.32
N PRO A 67 8.60 10.18 -1.35
CA PRO A 67 7.82 10.79 -2.41
C PRO A 67 6.62 11.56 -1.83
N GLN A 68 6.38 12.76 -2.36
CA GLN A 68 5.22 13.54 -1.99
C GLN A 68 3.96 12.86 -2.51
N LYS A 69 2.91 12.91 -1.70
CA LYS A 69 1.58 12.42 -2.07
C LYS A 69 0.99 13.36 -3.14
N LYS A 70 1.35 13.14 -4.39
CA LYS A 70 0.78 13.86 -5.52
C LYS A 70 -0.44 13.09 -6.01
N PRO A 71 -1.61 13.72 -6.14
CA PRO A 71 -2.75 13.05 -6.76
C PRO A 71 -2.37 12.63 -8.18
N ALA A 72 -2.87 11.47 -8.61
CA ALA A 72 -2.71 11.05 -9.99
C ALA A 72 -3.26 12.14 -10.93
N SER A 73 -2.52 12.44 -11.99
CA SER A 73 -2.96 13.40 -13.00
C SER A 73 -4.25 12.91 -13.64
N LYS A 74 -5.36 13.64 -13.42
CA LYS A 74 -6.66 13.33 -14.03
C LYS A 74 -6.56 13.30 -15.55
N PHE A 75 -5.78 14.21 -16.14
CA PHE A 75 -5.52 14.24 -17.57
C PHE A 75 -4.82 12.97 -18.05
N THR A 76 -3.80 12.50 -17.32
CA THR A 76 -3.09 11.26 -17.64
C THR A 76 -4.04 10.06 -17.56
N ILE A 77 -4.88 9.99 -16.52
CA ILE A 77 -5.88 8.93 -16.36
C ILE A 77 -6.84 8.91 -17.55
N ILE A 78 -7.41 10.06 -17.91
CA ILE A 78 -8.34 10.17 -19.06
C ILE A 78 -7.65 9.79 -20.37
N ARG A 79 -6.41 10.26 -20.59
CA ARG A 79 -5.63 9.94 -21.79
C ARG A 79 -5.40 8.43 -21.92
N GLU A 80 -4.93 7.78 -20.86
CA GLU A 80 -4.68 6.34 -20.88
C GLU A 80 -5.99 5.55 -21.00
N TYR A 81 -7.07 5.99 -20.35
CA TYR A 81 -8.38 5.36 -20.52
C TYR A 81 -8.86 5.38 -21.97
N ILE A 82 -8.77 6.53 -22.65
CA ILE A 82 -9.14 6.66 -24.07
C ILE A 82 -8.23 5.78 -24.94
N ARG A 83 -6.92 5.76 -24.65
CA ARG A 83 -5.95 4.92 -25.37
C ARG A 83 -6.30 3.44 -25.25
N VAL A 84 -6.53 2.96 -24.04
CA VAL A 84 -6.91 1.56 -23.78
C VAL A 84 -8.24 1.25 -24.45
N LYS A 85 -9.26 2.12 -24.34
CA LYS A 85 -10.55 1.93 -25.01
C LYS A 85 -10.39 1.79 -26.54
N LYS A 86 -9.54 2.62 -27.15
CA LYS A 86 -9.24 2.53 -28.59
C LYS A 86 -8.54 1.22 -28.95
N LEU A 87 -7.58 0.76 -28.13
CA LEU A 87 -6.88 -0.51 -28.35
C LEU A 87 -7.80 -1.72 -28.18
N LEU A 88 -8.76 -1.64 -27.26
CA LEU A 88 -9.76 -2.68 -27.06
C LEU A 88 -10.74 -2.81 -28.22
N ASN A 89 -10.88 -1.78 -29.07
CA ASN A 89 -11.68 -1.80 -30.30
C ASN A 89 -13.08 -2.41 -30.11
N ASP A 90 -13.78 -1.98 -29.06
CA ASP A 90 -15.11 -2.44 -28.66
C ASP A 90 -15.23 -3.95 -28.36
N LYS A 91 -14.11 -4.65 -28.08
CA LYS A 91 -14.15 -6.03 -27.58
C LYS A 91 -14.95 -6.10 -26.28
N THR A 92 -15.88 -7.05 -26.22
CA THR A 92 -16.62 -7.37 -24.99
C THR A 92 -15.68 -8.00 -23.96
N ALA A 93 -16.07 -7.97 -22.68
CA ALA A 93 -15.31 -8.64 -21.63
C ALA A 93 -15.09 -10.14 -21.95
N GLU A 94 -16.09 -10.82 -22.51
CA GLU A 94 -15.96 -12.22 -22.96
C GLU A 94 -14.99 -12.34 -24.14
N GLY A 95 -15.01 -11.38 -25.07
CA GLY A 95 -14.09 -11.35 -26.21
C GLY A 95 -12.64 -11.06 -25.82
N ILE A 96 -12.41 -10.42 -24.66
CA ILE A 96 -11.07 -10.25 -24.07
C ILE A 96 -10.66 -11.52 -23.33
N ALA A 97 -11.57 -12.15 -22.58
CA ALA A 97 -11.30 -13.37 -21.84
C ALA A 97 -10.98 -14.58 -22.76
N ASN A 98 -11.54 -14.59 -23.96
CA ASN A 98 -11.32 -15.62 -24.98
C ASN A 98 -10.24 -15.24 -26.02
N LEU A 99 -9.38 -14.27 -25.73
CA LEU A 99 -8.21 -14.01 -26.59
C LEU A 99 -7.28 -15.24 -26.59
N PRO A 100 -6.63 -15.54 -27.73
CA PRO A 100 -5.64 -16.60 -27.77
C PRO A 100 -4.51 -16.31 -26.78
N GLU A 101 -3.85 -17.38 -26.30
CA GLU A 101 -2.65 -17.24 -25.48
C GLU A 101 -1.60 -16.43 -26.25
N LEU A 102 -0.91 -15.55 -25.51
CA LEU A 102 0.21 -14.79 -26.06
C LEU A 102 1.32 -15.78 -26.40
N ASP A 103 1.60 -15.94 -27.69
CA ASP A 103 2.73 -16.72 -28.18
C ASP A 103 3.99 -15.85 -28.17
N ASP A 104 5.12 -16.43 -27.74
CA ASP A 104 6.40 -15.72 -27.56
C ASP A 104 7.27 -15.70 -28.85
N GLU A 105 6.74 -16.16 -30.00
CA GLU A 105 7.46 -16.21 -31.29
C GLU A 105 7.55 -14.86 -32.04
#